data_AF-A0A6I9Y8H7-F1
#
_entry.id   AF-A0A6I9Y8H7-F1
#
_cell.length_a   1.000
_cell.length_b   1.000
_cell.length_c   1.000
_cell.angle_alpha   90.00
_cell.angle_beta   90.00
_cell.angle_gamma   90.00
#
_symmetry.space_group_name_H-M   'P 1'
#
loop_
_entity.id
_entity.type
_entity.pdbx_description
1 polymer ?
#
loop_
_entity_poly.entity_id
_entity_poly.type
_entity_poly.pdbx_seq_one_letter_code
_entity_poly.pdbx_strand_id
1 'polypeptide(L)'
;MKGMAFPVDLLDNYSHEDLESSGEDYLSELRCGDPENPEYLSLIDNIKVPICLSTVGFVPLYGGEERHKVLALFAPEDSLAAVALFLADQWWTIDDILRTSSPSREGLLRAKSIGERVVLYVLNRIIYRKQEIEKNEVPFLCHGSHDYAKILWKKGMAIGFYSIKLPAYSNLKDVKSQLKTNRLIMPTNCY
;
A
#
# COMPACT_ATOMS: atom_id res chain seq x y z
N MET A 1 -3.84 8.09 -27.63
CA MET A 1 -3.81 6.97 -26.67
C MET A 1 -3.82 7.61 -25.28
N LYS A 2 -4.91 7.45 -24.50
CA LYS A 2 -4.84 7.73 -23.06
C LYS A 2 -3.79 6.77 -22.50
N GLY A 3 -2.66 7.28 -22.00
CA GLY A 3 -1.72 6.43 -21.27
C GLY A 3 -2.46 5.77 -20.12
N MET A 4 -2.21 4.48 -19.86
CA MET A 4 -2.75 3.81 -18.68
C MET A 4 -2.34 4.62 -17.45
N ALA A 5 -3.31 5.14 -16.70
CA ALA A 5 -3.07 5.81 -15.43
C ALA A 5 -3.03 4.76 -14.32
N PHE A 6 -2.10 4.91 -13.39
CA PHE A 6 -1.96 4.04 -12.22
C PHE A 6 -2.59 4.71 -10.99
N PRO A 7 -2.78 4.00 -9.87
CA PRO A 7 -3.43 4.55 -8.68
C PRO A 7 -2.85 5.89 -8.24
N VAL A 8 -1.52 6.00 -8.18
CA VAL A 8 -0.85 7.24 -7.79
C VAL A 8 -1.12 8.42 -8.73
N ASP A 9 -1.51 8.16 -9.98
CA ASP A 9 -1.87 9.18 -10.97
C ASP A 9 -3.35 9.62 -10.85
N LEU A 10 -4.20 8.78 -10.26
CA LEU A 10 -5.65 9.00 -10.14
C LEU A 10 -6.04 9.63 -8.80
N LEU A 11 -5.30 9.30 -7.74
CA LEU A 11 -5.65 9.62 -6.36
C LEU A 11 -5.34 11.06 -5.92
N ASP A 12 -4.92 11.94 -6.83
CA ASP A 12 -4.61 13.34 -6.51
C ASP A 12 -5.85 14.14 -6.03
N ASN A 13 -7.07 13.71 -6.44
CA ASN A 13 -8.33 14.36 -6.08
C ASN A 13 -9.20 13.56 -5.10
N TYR A 14 -8.68 12.47 -4.53
CA TYR A 14 -9.40 11.63 -3.57
C TYR A 14 -9.03 12.03 -2.14
N SER A 15 -9.98 11.93 -1.22
CA SER A 15 -9.79 12.00 0.23
C SER A 15 -9.65 10.61 0.85
N HIS A 16 -9.30 10.54 2.13
CA HIS A 16 -9.30 9.27 2.87
C HIS A 16 -10.71 8.70 2.99
N GLU A 17 -11.68 9.57 3.19
CA GLU A 17 -13.10 9.23 3.29
C GLU A 17 -13.61 8.62 1.98
N ASP A 18 -13.23 9.17 0.82
CA ASP A 18 -13.65 8.63 -0.48
C ASP A 18 -13.19 7.17 -0.66
N LEU A 19 -11.95 6.86 -0.24
CA LEU A 19 -11.41 5.50 -0.34
C LEU A 19 -12.08 4.53 0.64
N GLU A 20 -12.34 4.97 1.87
CA GLU A 20 -12.97 4.16 2.89
C GLU A 20 -14.45 3.90 2.55
N SER A 21 -15.19 4.92 2.12
CA SER A 21 -16.59 4.81 1.69
C SER A 21 -16.75 3.93 0.44
N SER A 22 -15.93 4.13 -0.59
CA SER A 22 -15.94 3.27 -1.80
C SER A 22 -15.68 1.79 -1.45
N GLY A 23 -14.78 1.52 -0.51
CA GLY A 23 -14.54 0.17 -0.01
C GLY A 23 -15.72 -0.44 0.76
N GLU A 24 -16.42 0.36 1.57
CA GLU A 24 -17.61 -0.09 2.33
C GLU A 24 -18.79 -0.36 1.39
N ASP A 25 -18.97 0.48 0.37
CA ASP A 25 -19.99 0.30 -0.67
C ASP A 25 -19.72 -1.01 -1.43
N TYR A 26 -18.47 -1.23 -1.89
CA TYR A 26 -18.09 -2.48 -2.56
C TYR A 26 -18.27 -3.70 -1.66
N LEU A 27 -17.90 -3.62 -0.37
CA LEU A 27 -18.10 -4.72 0.58
C LEU A 27 -19.58 -5.03 0.80
N SER A 28 -20.45 -4.01 0.78
CA SER A 28 -21.90 -4.16 0.90
C SER A 28 -22.49 -4.84 -0.34
N GLU A 29 -22.03 -4.46 -1.53
CA GLU A 29 -22.39 -5.14 -2.79
C GLU A 29 -21.94 -6.61 -2.78
N LEU A 30 -20.71 -6.88 -2.33
CA LEU A 30 -20.16 -8.23 -2.25
C LEU A 30 -20.96 -9.15 -1.32
N ARG A 31 -21.60 -8.62 -0.28
CA ARG A 31 -22.50 -9.39 0.62
C ARG A 31 -23.80 -9.80 -0.06
N CYS A 32 -24.26 -9.01 -1.03
CA CYS A 32 -25.50 -9.21 -1.76
C CYS A 32 -25.26 -9.88 -3.13
N GLY A 33 -24.00 -10.14 -3.49
CA GLY A 33 -23.61 -10.72 -4.78
C GLY A 33 -24.14 -12.14 -5.00
N ASP A 34 -24.22 -12.52 -6.28
CA ASP A 34 -24.67 -13.85 -6.71
C ASP A 34 -23.59 -14.91 -6.41
N PRO A 35 -23.87 -15.92 -5.57
CA PRO A 35 -22.93 -17.01 -5.30
C PRO A 35 -22.52 -17.81 -6.54
N GLU A 36 -23.35 -17.81 -7.60
CA GLU A 36 -23.11 -18.57 -8.83
C GLU A 36 -22.19 -17.82 -9.82
N ASN A 37 -21.88 -16.54 -9.57
CA ASN A 37 -20.99 -15.73 -10.41
C ASN A 37 -19.89 -15.06 -9.58
N PRO A 38 -18.91 -15.82 -9.06
CA PRO A 38 -17.82 -15.28 -8.25
C PRO A 38 -16.89 -14.36 -9.05
N GLU A 39 -16.50 -13.25 -8.44
CA GLU A 39 -15.49 -12.33 -8.97
C GLU A 39 -14.07 -12.82 -8.65
N TYR A 40 -13.13 -12.54 -9.55
CA TYR A 40 -11.72 -12.90 -9.40
C TYR A 40 -10.81 -11.76 -9.85
N LEU A 41 -9.72 -11.55 -9.11
CA LEU A 41 -8.60 -10.75 -9.57
C LEU A 41 -7.55 -11.65 -10.21
N SER A 42 -7.12 -11.33 -11.42
CA SER A 42 -6.03 -12.03 -12.10
C SER A 42 -4.70 -11.32 -11.83
N LEU A 43 -3.75 -12.03 -11.24
CA LEU A 43 -2.37 -11.57 -11.04
C LEU A 43 -1.51 -11.87 -12.27
N ILE A 44 -0.29 -11.32 -12.33
CA ILE A 44 0.63 -11.41 -13.48
C ILE A 44 0.93 -12.87 -13.89
N ASP A 45 0.98 -13.81 -12.95
CA ASP A 45 1.25 -15.23 -13.21
C ASP A 45 -0.01 -16.05 -13.60
N ASN A 46 -1.09 -15.38 -14.04
CA ASN A 46 -2.43 -15.96 -14.25
C ASN A 46 -3.04 -16.63 -13.00
N ILE A 47 -2.49 -16.33 -11.83
CA ILE A 47 -3.07 -16.74 -10.56
C ILE A 47 -4.36 -15.94 -10.35
N LYS A 48 -5.48 -16.64 -10.20
CA LYS A 48 -6.78 -16.03 -9.92
C LYS A 48 -7.04 -16.07 -8.43
N VAL A 49 -7.23 -14.89 -7.84
CA VAL A 49 -7.61 -14.76 -6.43
C VAL A 49 -9.11 -14.49 -6.37
N PRO A 50 -9.90 -15.34 -5.69
CA PRO A 50 -11.33 -15.10 -5.52
C PRO A 50 -11.55 -13.86 -4.67
N ILE A 51 -12.46 -12.99 -5.10
CA ILE A 51 -12.89 -11.83 -4.33
C ILE A 51 -14.17 -12.22 -3.61
N CYS A 52 -14.08 -12.44 -2.30
CA CYS A 52 -15.21 -12.80 -1.46
C CYS A 52 -14.99 -12.33 -0.02
N LEU A 53 -16.03 -12.40 0.82
CA LEU A 53 -15.99 -11.88 2.20
C LEU A 53 -14.90 -12.51 3.08
N SER A 54 -14.40 -13.71 2.73
CA SER A 54 -13.30 -14.36 3.46
C SER A 54 -11.90 -13.92 2.99
N THR A 55 -11.78 -13.33 1.81
CA THR A 55 -10.50 -12.89 1.21
C THR A 55 -10.34 -11.37 1.19
N VAL A 56 -11.37 -10.61 1.54
CA VAL A 56 -11.30 -9.14 1.62
C VAL A 56 -11.34 -8.64 3.06
N GLY A 57 -10.68 -7.52 3.33
CA GLY A 57 -10.73 -6.88 4.64
C GLY A 57 -10.06 -5.52 4.67
N PHE A 58 -10.49 -4.66 5.59
CA PHE A 58 -9.90 -3.34 5.74
C PHE A 58 -8.55 -3.38 6.41
N VAL A 59 -7.60 -2.63 5.85
CA VAL A 59 -6.29 -2.40 6.43
C VAL A 59 -6.08 -0.90 6.70
N PRO A 60 -5.47 -0.53 7.84
CA PRO A 60 -5.14 0.86 8.09
C PRO A 60 -4.01 1.30 7.16
N LEU A 61 -4.18 2.44 6.49
CA LEU A 61 -3.15 3.01 5.62
C LEU A 61 -1.94 3.49 6.43
N TYR A 62 -2.18 3.97 7.66
CA TYR A 62 -1.17 4.55 8.54
C TYR A 62 -0.93 3.71 9.79
N GLY A 63 0.28 3.76 10.33
CA GLY A 63 0.67 2.96 11.49
C GLY A 63 0.10 3.49 12.80
N GLY A 64 -0.70 2.68 13.49
CA GLY A 64 -1.22 3.01 14.82
C GLY A 64 -2.42 3.97 14.81
N GLU A 65 -2.96 4.27 13.63
CA GLU A 65 -4.22 5.00 13.46
C GLU A 65 -5.34 4.00 13.15
N GLU A 66 -6.48 4.10 13.85
CA GLU A 66 -7.69 3.31 13.53
C GLU A 66 -8.51 3.92 12.38
N ARG A 67 -8.14 5.11 11.91
CA ARG A 67 -8.80 5.85 10.83
C ARG A 67 -8.02 5.70 9.52
N HIS A 68 -8.64 6.06 8.40
CA HIS A 68 -8.04 6.04 7.07
C HIS A 68 -7.71 4.60 6.63
N LYS A 69 -8.75 3.80 6.43
CA LYS A 69 -8.62 2.42 6.00
C LYS A 69 -8.86 2.28 4.50
N VAL A 70 -8.25 1.27 3.92
CA VAL A 70 -8.49 0.87 2.53
C VAL A 70 -8.83 -0.61 2.51
N LEU A 71 -9.71 -1.02 1.59
CA LEU A 71 -10.07 -2.42 1.43
C LEU A 71 -8.92 -3.15 0.72
N ALA A 72 -8.48 -4.26 1.29
CA ALA A 72 -7.43 -5.11 0.75
C ALA A 72 -7.99 -6.49 0.38
N LEU A 73 -7.41 -7.07 -0.67
CA LEU A 73 -7.60 -8.46 -1.04
C LEU A 73 -6.38 -9.26 -0.56
N PHE A 74 -6.63 -10.38 0.12
CA PHE A 74 -5.62 -11.25 0.70
C PHE A 74 -5.47 -12.54 -0.10
N ALA A 75 -4.25 -13.10 -0.07
CA ALA A 75 -4.00 -14.41 -0.63
C ALA A 75 -4.83 -15.48 0.13
N PRO A 76 -5.50 -16.41 -0.58
CA PRO A 76 -6.29 -17.47 0.07
C PRO A 76 -5.48 -18.33 1.05
N GLU A 77 -4.20 -18.52 0.76
CA GLU A 77 -3.28 -19.33 1.55
C GLU A 77 -2.58 -18.56 2.68
N ASP A 78 -2.66 -17.22 2.67
CA ASP A 78 -2.03 -16.35 3.66
C ASP A 78 -2.88 -15.09 3.90
N SER A 79 -3.69 -15.13 4.95
CA SER A 79 -4.58 -14.04 5.36
C SER A 79 -3.85 -12.78 5.84
N LEU A 80 -2.52 -12.81 5.95
CA LEU A 80 -1.71 -11.65 6.28
C LEU A 80 -1.04 -11.03 5.05
N ALA A 81 -1.09 -11.70 3.90
CA ALA A 81 -0.49 -11.26 2.64
C ALA A 81 -1.53 -10.58 1.74
N ALA A 82 -1.62 -9.25 1.84
CA ALA A 82 -2.39 -8.47 0.88
C ALA A 82 -1.74 -8.54 -0.53
N VAL A 83 -2.55 -8.83 -1.54
CA VAL A 83 -2.16 -9.00 -2.96
C VAL A 83 -2.76 -7.92 -3.87
N ALA A 84 -3.74 -7.17 -3.38
CA ALA A 84 -4.31 -6.01 -4.07
C ALA A 84 -5.00 -5.07 -3.08
N LEU A 85 -5.19 -3.81 -3.49
CA LEU A 85 -5.99 -2.82 -2.77
C LEU A 85 -7.12 -2.32 -3.66
N PHE A 86 -8.27 -2.05 -3.06
CA PHE A 86 -9.39 -1.39 -3.73
C PHE A 86 -9.22 0.12 -3.60
N LEU A 87 -9.01 0.81 -4.72
CA LEU A 87 -8.70 2.23 -4.79
C LEU A 87 -9.41 2.85 -5.99
N ALA A 88 -10.08 3.98 -5.79
CA ALA A 88 -10.83 4.66 -6.85
C ALA A 88 -11.78 3.70 -7.59
N ASP A 89 -12.61 2.98 -6.82
CA ASP A 89 -13.64 2.04 -7.31
C ASP A 89 -13.11 0.85 -8.13
N GLN A 90 -11.82 0.53 -7.99
CA GLN A 90 -11.15 -0.53 -8.75
C GLN A 90 -10.16 -1.33 -7.91
N TRP A 91 -10.01 -2.62 -8.22
CA TRP A 91 -8.95 -3.47 -7.66
C TRP A 91 -7.62 -3.25 -8.37
N TRP A 92 -6.59 -2.91 -7.60
CA TRP A 92 -5.23 -2.70 -8.10
C TRP A 92 -4.26 -3.70 -7.50
N THR A 93 -3.51 -4.38 -8.35
CA THR A 93 -2.43 -5.26 -7.90
C THR A 93 -1.34 -4.47 -7.19
N ILE A 94 -0.57 -5.15 -6.33
CA ILE A 94 0.60 -4.55 -5.69
C ILE A 94 1.57 -3.94 -6.72
N ASP A 95 1.75 -4.61 -7.86
CA ASP A 95 2.65 -4.15 -8.93
C ASP A 95 2.15 -2.88 -9.61
N ASP A 96 0.84 -2.77 -9.85
CA ASP A 96 0.26 -1.57 -10.48
C ASP A 96 0.26 -0.38 -9.54
N ILE A 97 0.08 -0.60 -8.23
CA ILE A 97 0.15 0.47 -7.22
C ILE A 97 1.53 1.13 -7.22
N LEU A 98 2.59 0.36 -7.48
CA LEU A 98 3.97 0.87 -7.49
C LEU A 98 4.33 1.57 -8.81
N ARG A 99 3.46 1.57 -9.81
CA ARG A 99 3.72 2.18 -11.11
C ARG A 99 3.12 3.58 -11.21
N THR A 100 3.65 4.36 -12.14
CA THR A 100 3.13 5.68 -12.51
C THR A 100 3.32 5.90 -13.99
N SER A 101 2.37 6.57 -14.62
CA SER A 101 2.47 6.99 -16.02
C SER A 101 3.12 8.37 -16.15
N SER A 102 3.34 9.07 -15.04
CA SER A 102 3.88 10.42 -15.06
C SER A 102 5.41 10.41 -15.17
N PRO A 103 6.00 10.94 -16.25
CA PRO A 103 7.45 11.03 -16.39
C PRO A 103 8.08 12.03 -15.40
N SER A 104 7.28 12.88 -14.74
CA SER A 104 7.78 13.80 -13.72
C SER A 104 8.06 13.12 -12.38
N ARG A 105 7.52 11.91 -12.15
CA ARG A 105 7.81 11.09 -10.96
C ARG A 105 9.07 10.27 -11.21
N GLU A 106 10.22 10.92 -11.06
CA GLU A 106 11.55 10.31 -11.19
C GLU A 106 12.47 10.82 -10.07
N GLY A 107 13.33 9.94 -9.55
CA GLY A 107 14.24 10.26 -8.45
C GLY A 107 13.54 10.25 -7.09
N LEU A 108 14.18 10.87 -6.09
CA LEU A 108 13.74 10.83 -4.69
C LEU A 108 12.79 11.99 -4.38
N LEU A 109 11.48 11.72 -4.35
CA LEU A 109 10.42 12.72 -4.21
C LEU A 109 9.68 12.58 -2.88
N ARG A 110 9.22 13.69 -2.31
CA ARG A 110 8.44 13.68 -1.05
C ARG A 110 7.03 13.17 -1.30
N ALA A 111 6.61 12.18 -0.51
CA ALA A 111 5.22 11.72 -0.49
C ALA A 111 4.33 12.76 0.17
N LYS A 112 3.35 13.28 -0.57
CA LYS A 112 2.39 14.31 -0.11
C LYS A 112 0.95 13.89 -0.38
N SER A 113 0.67 13.34 -1.55
CA SER A 113 -0.66 12.90 -1.97
C SER A 113 -1.06 11.58 -1.29
N ILE A 114 -2.36 11.29 -1.26
CA ILE A 114 -2.88 10.01 -0.78
C ILE A 114 -2.36 8.85 -1.62
N GLY A 115 -2.29 9.01 -2.94
CA GLY A 115 -1.69 8.01 -3.83
C GLY A 115 -0.24 7.67 -3.46
N GLU A 116 0.58 8.68 -3.16
CA GLU A 116 1.95 8.44 -2.68
C GLU A 116 1.98 7.78 -1.29
N ARG A 117 1.03 8.09 -0.41
CA ARG A 117 0.91 7.40 0.89
C ARG A 117 0.53 5.93 0.72
N VAL A 118 -0.31 5.60 -0.25
CA VAL A 118 -0.63 4.21 -0.61
C VAL A 118 0.60 3.47 -1.15
N VAL A 119 1.37 4.09 -2.05
CA VAL A 119 2.67 3.54 -2.52
C VAL A 119 3.60 3.25 -1.34
N LEU A 120 3.70 4.20 -0.40
CA LEU A 120 4.53 4.07 0.80
C LEU A 120 4.04 2.94 1.72
N TYR A 121 2.73 2.75 1.85
CA TYR A 121 2.13 1.65 2.59
C TYR A 121 2.52 0.31 1.97
N VAL A 122 2.39 0.18 0.65
CA VAL A 122 2.75 -1.05 -0.06
C VAL A 122 4.23 -1.39 0.12
N LEU A 123 5.13 -0.42 -0.10
CA LEU A 123 6.58 -0.63 0.06
C LEU A 123 6.94 -1.05 1.50
N ASN A 124 6.38 -0.39 2.52
CA ASN A 124 6.74 -0.62 3.92
C ASN A 124 6.04 -1.86 4.51
N ARG A 125 4.74 -2.02 4.26
CA ARG A 125 3.91 -3.00 4.95
C ARG A 125 3.81 -4.33 4.23
N ILE A 126 3.81 -4.31 2.89
CA ILE A 126 3.60 -5.51 2.08
C ILE A 126 4.96 -6.03 1.62
N ILE A 127 5.75 -5.21 0.92
CA ILE A 127 7.02 -5.67 0.34
C ILE A 127 8.08 -5.89 1.41
N TYR A 128 8.45 -4.84 2.17
CA TYR A 128 9.50 -4.95 3.17
C TYR A 128 9.18 -6.02 4.22
N ARG A 129 7.92 -6.09 4.70
CA ARG A 129 7.52 -7.04 5.73
C ARG A 129 7.55 -8.50 5.25
N LYS A 130 7.21 -8.75 3.99
CA LYS A 130 7.19 -10.10 3.39
C LYS A 130 8.60 -10.58 3.01
N GLN A 131 9.49 -9.67 2.59
CA GLN A 131 10.75 -10.04 1.94
C GLN A 131 12.00 -9.85 2.81
N GLU A 132 11.99 -8.94 3.80
CA GLU A 132 13.25 -8.50 4.45
C GLU A 132 13.26 -8.59 5.98
N ILE A 133 12.20 -9.11 6.61
CA ILE A 133 12.22 -9.32 8.06
C ILE A 133 12.84 -10.69 8.37
N GLU A 134 14.06 -10.69 8.92
CA GLU A 134 14.58 -11.87 9.59
C GLU A 134 13.64 -12.25 10.76
N LYS A 135 13.46 -13.54 11.06
CA LYS A 135 12.50 -14.06 12.06
C LYS A 135 12.54 -13.39 13.45
N ASN A 136 13.62 -12.68 13.80
CA ASN A 136 13.81 -11.99 15.07
C ASN A 136 13.93 -10.45 14.97
N GLU A 137 13.67 -9.85 13.82
CA GLU A 137 13.69 -8.38 13.68
C GLU A 137 12.31 -7.75 13.91
N VAL A 138 12.30 -6.67 14.70
CA VAL A 138 11.09 -5.85 14.86
C VAL A 138 10.80 -5.14 13.53
N PRO A 139 9.60 -5.32 12.94
CA PRO A 139 9.23 -4.65 11.70
C PRO A 139 9.35 -3.14 11.82
N PHE A 140 9.61 -2.46 10.69
CA PHE A 140 9.39 -1.02 10.63
C PHE A 140 7.94 -0.69 10.99
N LEU A 141 7.78 0.30 11.86
CA LEU A 141 6.47 0.88 12.10
C LEU A 141 6.00 1.54 10.80
N CYS A 142 4.73 1.33 10.45
CA CYS A 142 4.14 2.04 9.32
C CYS A 142 4.23 3.55 9.55
N HIS A 143 4.25 4.30 8.45
CA HIS A 143 4.31 5.75 8.47
C HIS A 143 2.99 6.32 9.02
N GLY A 144 3.06 7.40 9.77
CA GLY A 144 1.90 8.20 10.15
C GLY A 144 1.42 9.07 8.99
N SER A 145 0.17 9.54 9.08
CA SER A 145 -0.43 10.47 8.12
C SER A 145 0.41 11.74 7.87
N HIS A 146 1.07 12.23 8.92
CA HIS A 146 1.87 13.46 8.91
C HIS A 146 3.39 13.23 8.85
N ASP A 147 3.84 11.97 8.82
CA ASP A 147 5.27 11.65 8.82
C ASP A 147 5.94 12.16 7.55
N TYR A 148 7.17 12.66 7.69
CA TYR A 148 7.99 13.02 6.54
C TYR A 148 8.49 11.75 5.86
N ALA A 149 8.13 11.58 4.58
CA ALA A 149 8.59 10.45 3.79
C ALA A 149 8.93 10.86 2.36
N LYS A 150 9.85 10.12 1.75
CA LYS A 150 10.19 10.20 0.34
C LYS A 150 10.11 8.82 -0.30
N ILE A 151 9.76 8.79 -1.57
CA ILE A 151 9.71 7.62 -2.43
C ILE A 151 10.78 7.80 -3.50
N LEU A 152 11.56 6.75 -3.74
CA LEU A 152 12.49 6.70 -4.86
C LEU A 152 11.78 6.12 -6.08
N TRP A 153 11.59 6.95 -7.09
CA TRP A 153 11.04 6.58 -8.38
C TRP A 153 12.15 6.37 -9.39
N LYS A 154 12.02 5.32 -10.21
CA LYS A 154 12.94 5.04 -11.31
C LYS A 154 12.20 4.37 -12.45
N LYS A 155 12.26 4.94 -13.64
CA LYS A 155 11.64 4.38 -14.86
C LYS A 155 10.14 4.06 -14.68
N GLY A 156 9.41 4.95 -14.02
CA GLY A 156 7.96 4.80 -13.80
C GLY A 156 7.57 3.81 -12.70
N MET A 157 8.50 3.39 -11.85
CA MET A 157 8.25 2.49 -10.72
C MET A 157 8.80 3.06 -9.41
N ALA A 158 8.05 2.91 -8.33
CA ALA A 158 8.51 3.14 -6.97
C ALA A 158 9.34 1.94 -6.50
N ILE A 159 10.64 2.15 -6.31
CA ILE A 159 11.60 1.08 -5.99
C ILE A 159 12.16 1.16 -4.58
N GLY A 160 11.71 2.13 -3.79
CA GLY A 160 12.15 2.28 -2.42
C GLY A 160 11.58 3.50 -1.72
N PHE A 161 11.82 3.57 -0.41
CA PHE A 161 11.34 4.68 0.40
C PHE A 161 12.32 5.04 1.52
N TYR A 162 12.09 6.23 2.06
CA TYR A 162 12.78 6.78 3.20
C TYR A 162 11.77 7.53 4.07
N SER A 163 11.71 7.27 5.38
CA SER A 163 10.81 7.99 6.29
C SER A 163 11.55 8.45 7.56
N ILE A 164 11.22 9.66 8.01
CA ILE A 164 11.70 10.19 9.29
C ILE A 164 10.50 10.31 10.21
N LYS A 165 10.56 9.60 11.33
CA LYS A 165 9.68 9.90 12.47
C LYS A 165 10.33 11.02 13.26
N LEU A 166 9.68 12.17 13.32
CA LEU A 166 10.10 13.21 14.24
C LEU A 166 9.90 12.67 15.67
N PRO A 167 10.91 12.77 16.55
CA PRO A 167 10.74 12.34 17.93
C PRO A 167 9.69 13.23 18.60
N ALA A 168 8.48 12.71 18.76
CA ALA A 168 7.60 13.19 19.81
C ALA A 168 8.28 12.82 21.13
N TYR A 169 8.74 13.81 21.90
CA TYR A 169 9.48 13.68 23.16
C TYR A 169 9.21 12.34 23.89
N SER A 170 10.08 11.33 23.70
CA SER A 170 10.00 10.05 24.42
C SER A 170 11.32 9.27 24.35
N ASN A 171 11.51 8.39 25.34
CA ASN A 171 12.75 7.91 25.96
C ASN A 171 13.84 7.32 25.04
N LEU A 172 15.08 7.27 25.55
CA LEU A 172 16.29 6.74 24.87
C LEU A 172 16.17 5.32 24.26
N LYS A 173 15.18 4.51 24.69
CA LYS A 173 14.92 3.19 24.09
C LYS A 173 14.21 3.29 22.74
N ASP A 174 13.39 4.31 22.53
CA ASP A 174 12.68 4.58 21.27
C ASP A 174 13.64 5.09 20.19
N VAL A 175 14.74 5.73 20.60
CA VAL A 175 15.77 6.25 19.70
C VAL A 175 16.45 5.14 18.87
N LYS A 176 16.65 3.93 19.41
CA LYS A 176 17.24 2.82 18.64
C LYS A 176 16.28 2.25 17.58
N SER A 177 14.98 2.24 17.85
CA SER A 177 13.93 1.92 16.86
C SER A 177 13.86 3.01 15.79
N GLN A 178 13.91 4.28 16.20
CA GLN A 178 13.91 5.45 15.32
C GLN A 178 15.17 5.56 14.45
N LEU A 179 16.33 5.08 14.91
CA LEU A 179 17.56 5.05 14.13
C LEU A 179 17.50 4.03 12.97
N LYS A 180 16.70 2.96 13.08
CA LYS A 180 16.46 2.06 11.94
C LYS A 180 15.69 2.77 10.81
N THR A 181 14.89 3.80 11.11
CA THR A 181 14.05 4.53 10.13
C THR A 181 14.87 5.33 9.10
N ASN A 182 16.15 5.63 9.38
CA ASN A 182 17.01 6.42 8.49
C ASN A 182 17.73 5.57 7.41
N ARG A 183 17.03 4.61 6.78
CA ARG A 183 17.63 3.78 5.72
C ARG A 183 16.76 3.84 4.48
N LEU A 184 17.40 4.05 3.32
CA LEU A 184 16.74 3.81 2.04
C LEU A 184 16.50 2.30 1.92
N ILE A 185 15.24 1.90 1.91
CA ILE A 185 14.83 0.51 1.74
C ILE A 185 14.57 0.29 0.25
N MET A 186 15.29 -0.65 -0.34
CA MET A 186 15.21 -1.01 -1.75
C MET A 186 14.91 -2.50 -1.80
N PRO A 187 13.65 -2.91 -2.03
CA PRO A 187 13.31 -4.32 -2.12
C PRO A 187 14.17 -5.02 -3.18
N THR A 188 14.77 -6.14 -2.80
CA THR A 188 15.80 -6.83 -3.59
C THR A 188 15.31 -7.40 -4.94
N ASN A 189 13.99 -7.45 -5.19
CA ASN A 189 13.40 -8.01 -6.42
C ASN A 189 12.63 -6.99 -7.29
N CYS A 190 12.90 -5.69 -7.18
CA CYS A 190 12.43 -4.71 -8.17
C CYS A 190 13.34 -4.72 -9.43
N TYR A 191 13.44 -5.85 -10.14
CA TYR A 191 14.15 -5.97 -11.41
C TYR A 191 13.46 -6.94 -12.37
#